data_AF-A0A2N3E1U6-F1
#
_entry.id   AF-A0A2N3E1U6-F1
#
_cell.length_a   1.000
_cell.length_b   1.000
_cell.length_c   1.000
_cell.angle_alpha   90.00
_cell.angle_beta   90.00
_cell.angle_gamma   90.00
#
_symmetry.space_group_name_H-M   'P 1'
#
loop_
_entity.id
_entity.type
_entity.pdbx_description
1 polymer ?
#
loop_
_entity_poly.entity_id
_entity_poly.type
_entity_poly.pdbx_seq_one_letter_code
_entity_poly.pdbx_strand_id
1 'polypeptide(L)'
;MTAAPKAAHGTDDAQRRASHPRASVWVSANAGSGKTHALITRVARLLLTGSDPHRILCLTFTKAAAAEMSARLYKRLGNWALMSDDALRDEIAGIEGQVPDATRLTAARKLFARAIETPGGLKIQTIHAFCERLLGRFPLEAGVPPHFEILDERAAQDLMDEVRDAVLRRAASDTKVEADAELGQALARIVARVDELTFDKLLREITAQRGNFAKLMDRFGGFEGICAAIRVALCVGERETADDVRAEIAAIPEPAMKAAADVLANGTKTDAARAALLHACLAAPDPRLGDIDAYVSVFLTQKNEPRKTLITKKLGEDNPVAAAAFEEEQARILRLTGHLRAVGVAEASEAIMALGVAILDAFASAKRARALLDYDDLIAKTRSLLMTGEMAPWVLYKLDGGIDHILVDEAQDTSPEQWDVIARLADEFLSGQGARDVVRTIFAVGDEKQSIFSFQGADPAHFNEMKRYFEKRVKAAGQDWDYVPLTRSFRSVPEVLGAVDRLFEMEAARTGLTASGELDPHIAHRALDTGLVELWELEVPDEG
;
A
#
# COMPACT_ATOMS: atom_id res chain seq x y z
N MET A 1 30.04 14.89 -50.44
CA MET A 1 29.87 14.34 -49.08
C MET A 1 28.85 13.23 -49.16
N THR A 2 29.34 12.01 -49.06
CA THR A 2 28.58 10.77 -49.12
C THR A 2 27.61 10.71 -47.94
N ALA A 3 26.33 10.53 -48.24
CA ALA A 3 25.31 10.29 -47.23
C ALA A 3 25.68 9.03 -46.44
N ALA A 4 25.83 9.18 -45.12
CA ALA A 4 26.01 8.04 -44.23
C ALA A 4 24.82 7.08 -44.40
N PRO A 5 25.06 5.76 -44.48
CA PRO A 5 23.97 4.80 -44.60
C PRO A 5 23.07 4.90 -43.37
N LYS A 6 21.75 5.03 -43.58
CA LYS A 6 20.74 4.81 -42.54
C LYS A 6 20.98 3.40 -41.99
N ALA A 7 21.48 3.29 -40.77
CA ALA A 7 21.63 2.02 -40.09
C ALA A 7 20.26 1.31 -40.09
N ALA A 8 20.25 0.07 -40.61
CA ALA A 8 19.05 -0.76 -40.68
C ALA A 8 18.36 -0.82 -39.31
N HIS A 9 17.03 -0.65 -39.31
CA HIS A 9 16.15 -0.71 -38.14
C HIS A 9 16.07 -2.15 -37.56
N GLY A 10 17.20 -2.71 -37.14
CA GLY A 10 17.20 -3.90 -36.31
C GLY A 10 16.66 -3.54 -34.95
N THR A 11 15.53 -4.14 -34.55
CA THR A 11 15.07 -4.11 -33.17
C THR A 11 16.25 -4.56 -32.29
N ASP A 12 16.55 -3.81 -31.23
CA ASP A 12 17.64 -4.14 -30.30
C ASP A 12 17.48 -5.60 -29.83
N ASP A 13 18.58 -6.35 -29.64
CA ASP A 13 18.49 -7.76 -29.27
C ASP A 13 17.68 -7.97 -27.98
N ALA A 14 17.78 -7.00 -27.06
CA ALA A 14 16.96 -6.93 -25.87
C ALA A 14 15.45 -6.84 -26.17
N GLN A 15 15.01 -6.08 -27.19
CA GLN A 15 13.60 -6.01 -27.57
C GLN A 15 13.08 -7.33 -28.17
N ARG A 16 13.93 -8.08 -28.89
CA ARG A 16 13.59 -9.43 -29.39
C ARG A 16 13.49 -10.44 -28.26
N ARG A 17 14.40 -10.39 -27.28
CA ARG A 17 14.32 -11.21 -26.06
C ARG A 17 13.08 -10.85 -25.23
N ALA A 18 12.84 -9.56 -25.01
CA ALA A 18 11.67 -9.06 -24.29
C ALA A 18 10.37 -9.61 -24.88
N SER A 19 10.24 -9.59 -26.20
CA SER A 19 9.03 -10.03 -26.89
C SER A 19 8.95 -11.54 -27.19
N HIS A 20 9.84 -12.38 -26.65
CA HIS A 20 9.96 -13.79 -27.03
C HIS A 20 8.71 -14.63 -26.67
N PRO A 21 8.04 -15.32 -27.63
CA PRO A 21 6.72 -15.89 -27.43
C PRO A 21 6.66 -17.07 -26.44
N ARG A 22 7.75 -17.83 -26.34
CA ARG A 22 7.82 -19.11 -25.60
C ARG A 22 8.49 -19.03 -24.24
N ALA A 23 9.00 -17.85 -23.86
CA ALA A 23 9.64 -17.64 -22.57
C ALA A 23 8.73 -16.79 -21.68
N SER A 24 8.78 -17.07 -20.37
CA SER A 24 8.31 -16.10 -19.39
C SER A 24 9.37 -15.02 -19.23
N VAL A 25 8.97 -13.75 -19.30
CA VAL A 25 9.91 -12.64 -19.42
C VAL A 25 9.58 -11.53 -18.43
N TRP A 26 10.59 -11.09 -17.69
CA TRP A 26 10.49 -9.94 -16.81
C TRP A 26 11.34 -8.80 -17.36
N VAL A 27 10.68 -7.71 -17.76
CA VAL A 27 11.31 -6.57 -18.41
C VAL A 27 11.43 -5.41 -17.41
N SER A 28 12.67 -5.02 -17.11
CA SER A 28 12.97 -3.76 -16.42
C SER A 28 13.27 -2.70 -17.46
N ALA A 29 12.53 -1.60 -17.49
CA ALA A 29 12.54 -0.71 -18.64
C ALA A 29 12.52 0.77 -18.29
N ASN A 30 13.69 1.42 -18.47
CA ASN A 30 13.88 2.85 -18.23
C ASN A 30 12.87 3.73 -19.00
N ALA A 31 12.70 4.97 -18.56
CA ALA A 31 11.84 5.93 -19.23
C ALA A 31 12.19 6.09 -20.72
N GLY A 32 11.19 5.90 -21.59
CA GLY A 32 11.36 5.99 -23.04
C GLY A 32 12.10 4.82 -23.69
N SER A 33 12.30 3.70 -23.00
CA SER A 33 12.99 2.51 -23.54
C SER A 33 12.14 1.59 -24.43
N GLY A 34 10.86 1.94 -24.60
CA GLY A 34 9.93 1.20 -25.46
C GLY A 34 9.16 0.09 -24.76
N LYS A 35 8.81 0.23 -23.46
CA LYS A 35 7.90 -0.67 -22.70
C LYS A 35 6.70 -1.12 -23.52
N THR A 36 5.89 -0.15 -23.96
CA THR A 36 4.68 -0.37 -24.74
C THR A 36 4.97 -1.06 -26.08
N HIS A 37 6.11 -0.73 -26.72
CA HIS A 37 6.52 -1.39 -27.96
C HIS A 37 6.86 -2.88 -27.73
N ALA A 38 7.58 -3.20 -26.65
CA ALA A 38 7.91 -4.58 -26.28
C ALA A 38 6.63 -5.39 -26.00
N LEU A 39 5.71 -4.82 -25.22
CA LEU A 39 4.41 -5.42 -24.88
C LEU A 39 3.55 -5.70 -26.13
N ILE A 40 3.37 -4.71 -27.01
CA ILE A 40 2.61 -4.88 -28.27
C ILE A 40 3.28 -5.91 -29.18
N THR A 41 4.61 -5.88 -29.27
CA THR A 41 5.37 -6.86 -30.06
C THR A 41 5.21 -8.27 -29.50
N ARG A 42 5.20 -8.43 -28.17
CA ARG A 42 4.94 -9.71 -27.49
C ARG A 42 3.56 -10.25 -27.87
N VAL A 43 2.50 -9.43 -27.80
CA VAL A 43 1.14 -9.85 -28.19
C VAL A 43 1.08 -10.24 -29.67
N ALA A 44 1.66 -9.43 -30.55
CA ALA A 44 1.69 -9.73 -31.99
C ALA A 44 2.42 -11.05 -32.30
N ARG A 45 3.55 -11.33 -31.62
CA ARG A 45 4.30 -12.59 -31.76
C ARG A 45 3.53 -13.79 -31.19
N LEU A 46 2.79 -13.63 -30.09
CA LEU A 46 1.89 -14.66 -29.57
C LEU A 46 0.81 -15.04 -30.60
N LEU A 47 0.19 -14.04 -31.22
CA LEU A 47 -0.80 -14.26 -32.28
C LEU A 47 -0.19 -14.94 -33.51
N LEU A 48 1.03 -14.55 -33.91
CA LEU A 48 1.77 -15.17 -35.02
C LEU A 48 2.14 -16.64 -34.75
N THR A 49 2.41 -16.99 -33.49
CA THR A 49 2.66 -18.40 -33.10
C THR A 49 1.39 -19.25 -33.03
N GLY A 50 0.22 -18.65 -33.30
CA GLY A 50 -1.06 -19.36 -33.39
C GLY A 50 -1.95 -19.24 -32.16
N SER A 51 -1.51 -18.51 -31.13
CA SER A 51 -2.32 -18.28 -29.92
C SER A 51 -3.66 -17.66 -30.26
N ASP A 52 -4.73 -18.16 -29.63
CA ASP A 52 -6.06 -17.58 -29.78
C ASP A 52 -6.09 -16.22 -29.04
N PRO A 53 -6.55 -15.12 -29.68
CA PRO A 53 -6.67 -13.82 -29.05
C PRO A 53 -7.38 -13.83 -27.68
N HIS A 54 -8.41 -14.68 -27.51
CA HIS A 54 -9.14 -14.76 -26.24
C HIS A 54 -8.30 -15.35 -25.10
N ARG A 55 -7.18 -16.02 -25.40
CA ARG A 55 -6.31 -16.65 -24.41
C ARG A 55 -5.12 -15.79 -23.96
N ILE A 56 -5.01 -14.58 -24.50
CA ILE A 56 -3.98 -13.63 -24.13
C ILE A 56 -4.61 -12.59 -23.20
N LEU A 57 -4.31 -12.67 -21.90
CA LEU A 57 -4.76 -11.71 -20.90
C LEU A 57 -3.70 -10.62 -20.72
N CYS A 58 -4.04 -9.39 -21.09
CA CYS A 58 -3.20 -8.21 -20.86
C CYS A 58 -3.83 -7.33 -19.77
N LEU A 59 -3.11 -7.17 -18.67
CA LEU A 59 -3.50 -6.39 -17.51
C LEU A 59 -2.73 -5.07 -17.49
N THR A 60 -3.46 -3.96 -17.35
CA THR A 60 -2.89 -2.61 -17.22
C THR A 60 -3.36 -1.94 -15.93
N PHE A 61 -2.64 -0.91 -15.49
CA PHE A 61 -3.05 -0.12 -14.32
C PHE A 61 -4.26 0.78 -14.62
N THR A 62 -4.25 1.50 -15.76
CA THR A 62 -5.31 2.47 -16.11
C THR A 62 -6.15 2.04 -17.33
N LYS A 63 -7.39 2.56 -17.39
CA LYS A 63 -8.27 2.39 -18.56
C LYS A 63 -7.67 3.05 -19.82
N ALA A 64 -6.97 4.17 -19.65
CA ALA A 64 -6.28 4.86 -20.74
C ALA A 64 -5.15 4.01 -21.34
N ALA A 65 -4.32 3.38 -20.49
CA ALA A 65 -3.26 2.49 -20.94
C ALA A 65 -3.82 1.27 -21.71
N ALA A 66 -4.91 0.67 -21.21
CA ALA A 66 -5.60 -0.42 -21.93
C ALA A 66 -6.08 0.03 -23.32
N ALA A 67 -6.74 1.19 -23.41
CA ALA A 67 -7.24 1.73 -24.67
C ALA A 67 -6.11 2.06 -25.65
N GLU A 68 -5.03 2.69 -25.16
CA GLU A 68 -3.84 3.02 -25.96
C GLU A 68 -3.16 1.75 -26.50
N MET A 69 -2.92 0.76 -25.64
CA MET A 69 -2.33 -0.53 -26.02
C MET A 69 -3.16 -1.22 -27.10
N SER A 70 -4.48 -1.27 -26.91
CA SER A 70 -5.43 -1.85 -27.87
C SER A 70 -5.38 -1.14 -29.22
N ALA A 71 -5.47 0.19 -29.23
CA ALA A 71 -5.42 0.99 -30.46
C ALA A 71 -4.11 0.79 -31.22
N ARG A 72 -2.96 0.75 -30.53
CA ARG A 72 -1.65 0.54 -31.16
C ARG A 72 -1.51 -0.88 -31.73
N LEU A 73 -2.01 -1.90 -31.04
CA LEU A 73 -2.01 -3.28 -31.53
C LEU A 73 -2.87 -3.43 -32.79
N TYR A 74 -4.13 -2.94 -32.76
CA TYR A 74 -5.01 -2.99 -33.92
C TYR A 74 -4.44 -2.22 -35.11
N LYS A 75 -3.83 -1.06 -34.89
CA LYS A 75 -3.13 -0.30 -35.94
C LYS A 75 -2.00 -1.14 -36.55
N ARG A 76 -1.20 -1.83 -35.73
CA ARG A 76 -0.12 -2.69 -36.24
C ARG A 76 -0.65 -3.86 -37.07
N LEU A 77 -1.62 -4.59 -36.55
CA LEU A 77 -2.22 -5.73 -37.25
C LEU A 77 -2.93 -5.29 -38.55
N GLY A 78 -3.61 -4.14 -38.54
CA GLY A 78 -4.23 -3.55 -39.71
C GLY A 78 -3.20 -3.17 -40.78
N ASN A 79 -2.07 -2.59 -40.37
CA ASN A 79 -0.96 -2.31 -41.28
C ASN A 79 -0.40 -3.60 -41.90
N TRP A 80 -0.21 -4.67 -41.12
CA TRP A 80 0.26 -5.96 -41.63
C TRP A 80 -0.67 -6.56 -42.69
N ALA A 81 -1.99 -6.38 -42.55
CA ALA A 81 -2.94 -6.82 -43.54
C ALA A 81 -2.77 -6.10 -44.91
N LEU A 82 -2.31 -4.85 -44.90
CA LEU A 82 -2.23 -3.96 -46.06
C LEU A 82 -0.83 -3.83 -46.68
N MET A 83 0.24 -4.16 -45.95
CA MET A 83 1.63 -4.08 -46.42
C MET A 83 1.86 -4.95 -47.67
N SER A 84 2.85 -4.60 -48.50
CA SER A 84 3.36 -5.50 -49.54
C SER A 84 4.07 -6.72 -48.90
N ASP A 85 4.21 -7.81 -49.64
CA ASP A 85 4.86 -9.03 -49.12
C ASP A 85 6.30 -8.77 -48.66
N ASP A 86 7.06 -7.96 -49.40
CA ASP A 86 8.44 -7.63 -49.03
C ASP A 86 8.50 -6.80 -47.74
N ALA A 87 7.63 -5.78 -47.62
CA ALA A 87 7.57 -4.96 -46.41
C ALA A 87 7.10 -5.76 -45.18
N LEU A 88 6.12 -6.65 -45.35
CA LEU A 88 5.65 -7.51 -44.28
C LEU A 88 6.71 -8.54 -43.86
N ARG A 89 7.47 -9.07 -44.83
CA ARG A 89 8.58 -9.98 -44.57
C ARG A 89 9.65 -9.31 -43.73
N ASP A 90 10.04 -8.08 -44.08
CA ASP A 90 11.05 -7.32 -43.34
C ASP A 90 10.58 -6.97 -41.92
N GLU A 91 9.32 -6.54 -41.77
CA GLU A 91 8.72 -6.20 -40.47
C GLU A 91 8.68 -7.41 -39.52
N ILE A 92 8.23 -8.57 -40.00
CA ILE A 92 8.19 -9.81 -39.20
C ILE A 92 9.60 -10.32 -38.91
N ALA A 93 10.51 -10.26 -39.90
CA ALA A 93 11.90 -10.64 -39.69
C ALA A 93 12.59 -9.78 -38.63
N GLY A 94 12.28 -8.48 -38.57
CA GLY A 94 12.79 -7.59 -37.53
C GLY A 94 12.43 -8.03 -36.12
N ILE A 95 11.18 -8.43 -35.89
CA ILE A 95 10.68 -8.81 -34.56
C ILE A 95 10.96 -10.26 -34.16
N GLU A 96 11.07 -11.19 -35.12
CA GLU A 96 11.36 -12.60 -34.82
C GLU A 96 12.84 -12.96 -34.95
N GLY A 97 13.63 -12.16 -35.67
CA GLY A 97 15.03 -12.46 -35.99
C GLY A 97 15.21 -13.53 -37.07
N GLN A 98 14.12 -13.96 -37.72
CA GLN A 98 14.10 -14.99 -38.76
C GLN A 98 13.17 -14.58 -39.90
N VAL A 99 13.53 -14.91 -41.14
CA VAL A 99 12.72 -14.59 -42.31
C VAL A 99 11.45 -15.46 -42.30
N PRO A 100 10.23 -14.87 -42.35
CA PRO A 100 9.00 -15.65 -42.34
C PRO A 100 8.78 -16.38 -43.67
N ASP A 101 8.17 -17.56 -43.60
CA ASP A 101 7.68 -18.29 -44.77
C ASP A 101 6.33 -17.74 -45.28
N ALA A 102 5.87 -18.24 -46.42
CA ALA A 102 4.60 -17.82 -47.04
C ALA A 102 3.38 -18.12 -46.15
N THR A 103 3.42 -19.20 -45.38
CA THR A 103 2.36 -19.58 -44.44
C THR A 103 2.23 -18.55 -43.33
N ARG A 104 3.36 -18.12 -42.77
CA ARG A 104 3.43 -17.14 -41.69
C ARG A 104 3.04 -15.74 -42.16
N LEU A 105 3.42 -15.34 -43.38
CA LEU A 105 2.92 -14.11 -44.02
C LEU A 105 1.39 -14.14 -44.17
N THR A 106 0.84 -15.26 -44.64
CA THR A 106 -0.61 -15.45 -44.78
C THR A 106 -1.31 -15.38 -43.42
N ALA A 107 -0.73 -16.01 -42.39
CA ALA A 107 -1.26 -15.96 -41.03
C ALA A 107 -1.25 -14.53 -40.48
N ALA A 108 -0.15 -13.79 -40.66
CA ALA A 108 0.00 -12.41 -40.23
C ALA A 108 -1.10 -11.49 -40.81
N ARG A 109 -1.41 -11.62 -42.10
CA ARG A 109 -2.48 -10.84 -42.76
C ARG A 109 -3.86 -11.11 -42.19
N LYS A 110 -4.10 -12.31 -41.66
CA LYS A 110 -5.40 -12.70 -41.07
C LYS A 110 -5.54 -12.28 -39.61
N LEU A 111 -4.47 -11.85 -38.94
CA LEU A 111 -4.51 -11.56 -37.50
C LEU A 111 -5.45 -10.40 -37.15
N PHE A 112 -5.52 -9.37 -38.00
CA PHE A 112 -6.44 -8.25 -37.77
C PHE A 112 -7.91 -8.69 -37.73
N ALA A 113 -8.33 -9.46 -38.74
CA ALA A 113 -9.69 -10.01 -38.80
C ALA A 113 -9.96 -10.94 -37.60
N ARG A 114 -9.03 -11.87 -37.31
CA ARG A 114 -9.16 -12.76 -36.14
C ARG A 114 -9.31 -12.00 -34.83
N ALA A 115 -8.53 -10.93 -34.62
CA ALA A 115 -8.59 -10.14 -33.40
C ALA A 115 -9.92 -9.41 -33.25
N ILE A 116 -10.48 -8.86 -34.33
CA ILE A 116 -11.78 -8.16 -34.31
C ILE A 116 -12.96 -9.13 -34.15
N GLU A 117 -12.89 -10.30 -34.81
CA GLU A 117 -13.94 -11.32 -34.76
C GLU A 117 -13.91 -12.14 -33.46
N THR A 118 -12.93 -11.92 -32.59
CA THR A 118 -12.84 -12.61 -31.29
C THR A 118 -14.02 -12.23 -30.40
N PRO A 119 -14.84 -13.19 -29.95
CA PRO A 119 -15.95 -12.91 -29.04
C PRO A 119 -15.46 -12.26 -27.73
N GLY A 120 -16.03 -11.10 -27.40
CA GLY A 120 -15.60 -10.28 -26.26
C GLY A 120 -14.30 -9.49 -26.49
N GLY A 121 -13.72 -9.56 -27.69
CA GLY A 121 -12.50 -8.87 -28.09
C GLY A 121 -11.23 -9.43 -27.45
N LEU A 122 -10.09 -8.80 -27.77
CA LEU A 122 -8.83 -9.00 -27.07
C LEU A 122 -8.98 -8.60 -25.59
N LYS A 123 -8.51 -9.44 -24.68
CA LYS A 123 -8.56 -9.20 -23.22
C LYS A 123 -7.48 -8.21 -22.78
N ILE A 124 -7.55 -6.97 -23.27
CA ILE A 124 -6.71 -5.85 -22.84
C ILE A 124 -7.55 -4.97 -21.92
N GLN A 125 -7.25 -5.02 -20.62
CA GLN A 125 -8.14 -4.48 -19.59
C GLN A 125 -7.39 -4.15 -18.31
N THR A 126 -8.01 -3.35 -17.44
CA THR A 126 -7.45 -3.10 -16.11
C THR A 126 -7.60 -4.33 -15.21
N ILE A 127 -6.77 -4.42 -14.16
CA ILE A 127 -6.88 -5.46 -13.14
C ILE A 127 -8.28 -5.45 -12.50
N HIS A 128 -8.81 -4.26 -12.17
CA HIS A 128 -10.17 -4.11 -11.66
C HIS A 128 -11.25 -4.65 -12.61
N ALA A 129 -11.16 -4.32 -13.90
CA ALA A 129 -12.12 -4.82 -14.88
C ALA A 129 -12.01 -6.34 -15.08
N PHE A 130 -10.81 -6.91 -14.93
CA PHE A 130 -10.64 -8.37 -14.89
C PHE A 130 -11.39 -8.96 -13.69
N CYS A 131 -11.17 -8.41 -12.49
CA CYS A 131 -11.82 -8.84 -11.26
C CYS A 131 -13.34 -8.73 -11.34
N GLU A 132 -13.87 -7.60 -11.81
CA GLU A 132 -15.30 -7.39 -12.07
C GLU A 132 -15.91 -8.52 -12.92
N ARG A 133 -15.34 -8.79 -14.10
CA ARG A 133 -15.85 -9.84 -14.98
C ARG A 133 -15.75 -11.23 -14.36
N LEU A 134 -14.69 -11.48 -13.59
CA LEU A 134 -14.51 -12.76 -12.93
C LEU A 134 -15.58 -12.97 -11.85
N LEU A 135 -15.80 -11.97 -11.00
CA LEU A 135 -16.83 -11.98 -9.97
C LEU A 135 -18.24 -12.09 -10.58
N GLY A 136 -18.52 -11.38 -11.67
CA GLY A 136 -19.78 -11.48 -12.39
C GLY A 136 -20.02 -12.87 -13.02
N ARG A 137 -18.95 -13.62 -13.31
CA ARG A 137 -19.05 -15.00 -13.84
C ARG A 137 -19.25 -16.04 -12.73
N PHE A 138 -18.79 -15.77 -11.52
CA PHE A 138 -18.85 -16.67 -10.37
C PHE A 138 -19.40 -15.96 -9.11
N PRO A 139 -20.61 -15.36 -9.18
CA PRO A 139 -21.08 -14.50 -8.10
C PRO A 139 -21.36 -15.28 -6.81
N LEU A 140 -21.87 -16.52 -6.93
CA LEU A 140 -22.19 -17.37 -5.79
C LEU A 140 -20.92 -17.83 -5.07
N GLU A 141 -19.92 -18.29 -5.82
CA GLU A 141 -18.64 -18.75 -5.30
C GLU A 141 -17.84 -17.59 -4.67
N ALA A 142 -17.99 -16.39 -5.20
CA ALA A 142 -17.34 -15.19 -4.66
C ALA A 142 -18.10 -14.56 -3.48
N GLY A 143 -19.31 -15.03 -3.16
CA GLY A 143 -20.15 -14.44 -2.13
C GLY A 143 -20.53 -12.99 -2.44
N VAL A 144 -20.77 -12.67 -3.72
CA VAL A 144 -21.22 -11.35 -4.19
C VAL A 144 -22.61 -11.44 -4.82
N PRO A 145 -23.40 -10.35 -4.80
CA PRO A 145 -24.68 -10.31 -5.48
C PRO A 145 -24.54 -10.54 -7.01
N PRO A 146 -25.39 -11.32 -7.68
CA PRO A 146 -25.30 -11.56 -9.13
C PRO A 146 -25.39 -10.29 -10.01
N HIS A 147 -26.02 -9.23 -9.50
CA HIS A 147 -26.21 -7.95 -10.19
C HIS A 147 -25.58 -6.81 -9.40
N PHE A 148 -24.34 -6.99 -8.95
CA PHE A 148 -23.67 -5.92 -8.23
C PHE A 148 -23.38 -4.72 -9.15
N GLU A 149 -23.46 -3.52 -8.60
CA GLU A 149 -23.01 -2.30 -9.25
C GLU A 149 -21.69 -1.83 -8.66
N ILE A 150 -20.83 -1.24 -9.50
CA ILE A 150 -19.53 -0.74 -9.06
C ILE A 150 -19.64 0.74 -8.72
N LEU A 151 -19.25 1.08 -7.50
CA LEU A 151 -19.03 2.46 -7.09
C LEU A 151 -17.70 2.96 -7.68
N ASP A 152 -17.77 4.11 -8.34
CA ASP A 152 -16.55 4.89 -8.58
C ASP A 152 -16.06 5.53 -7.28
N GLU A 153 -14.86 6.12 -7.33
CA GLU A 153 -14.22 6.70 -6.15
C GLU A 153 -15.07 7.77 -5.46
N ARG A 154 -15.76 8.58 -6.26
CA ARG A 154 -16.59 9.67 -5.74
C ARG A 154 -17.84 9.12 -5.07
N ALA A 155 -18.54 8.19 -5.72
CA ALA A 155 -19.74 7.57 -5.16
C ALA A 155 -19.42 6.74 -3.90
N ALA A 156 -18.25 6.08 -3.86
CA ALA A 156 -17.76 5.41 -2.67
C ALA A 156 -17.51 6.38 -1.52
N GLN A 157 -16.88 7.54 -1.80
CA GLN A 157 -16.64 8.58 -0.81
C GLN A 157 -17.95 9.20 -0.30
N ASP A 158 -18.89 9.52 -1.19
CA ASP A 158 -20.20 10.07 -0.82
C ASP A 158 -20.98 9.10 0.09
N LEU A 159 -20.95 7.79 -0.21
CA LEU A 159 -21.56 6.76 0.62
C LEU A 159 -20.86 6.63 1.98
N MET A 160 -19.53 6.74 2.01
CA MET A 160 -18.76 6.69 3.24
C MET A 160 -19.08 7.87 4.15
N ASP A 161 -19.18 9.09 3.59
CA ASP A 161 -19.55 10.29 4.34
C ASP A 161 -20.98 10.17 4.89
N GLU A 162 -21.94 9.67 4.10
CA GLU A 162 -23.31 9.37 4.55
C GLU A 162 -23.33 8.42 5.76
N VAL A 163 -22.58 7.33 5.67
CA VAL A 163 -22.50 6.30 6.71
C VAL A 163 -21.80 6.82 7.97
N ARG A 164 -20.69 7.54 7.80
CA ARG A 164 -19.93 8.14 8.90
C ARG A 164 -20.83 9.05 9.72
N ASP A 165 -21.57 9.94 9.06
CA ASP A 165 -22.47 10.86 9.72
C ASP A 165 -23.60 10.12 10.46
N ALA A 166 -24.09 9.00 9.90
CA ALA A 166 -25.07 8.16 10.57
C ALA A 166 -24.51 7.49 11.84
N VAL A 167 -23.29 6.97 11.78
CA VAL A 167 -22.60 6.36 12.92
C VAL A 167 -22.33 7.38 14.02
N LEU A 168 -21.88 8.58 13.66
CA LEU A 168 -21.65 9.68 14.62
C LEU A 168 -22.96 10.14 15.29
N ARG A 169 -24.05 10.27 14.53
CA ARG A 169 -25.38 10.58 15.11
C ARG A 169 -25.85 9.52 16.09
N ARG A 170 -25.61 8.24 15.79
CA ARG A 170 -25.96 7.13 16.68
C ARG A 170 -25.12 7.16 17.96
N ALA A 171 -23.81 7.38 17.84
CA ALA A 171 -22.91 7.52 18.97
C ALA A 171 -23.25 8.71 19.88
N ALA A 172 -23.78 9.80 19.30
CA ALA A 172 -24.21 10.99 20.04
C ALA A 172 -25.63 10.88 20.63
N SER A 173 -26.37 9.80 20.36
CA SER A 173 -27.75 9.66 20.83
C SER A 173 -27.83 9.12 22.26
N ASP A 174 -28.74 9.67 23.07
CA ASP A 174 -29.11 9.11 24.38
C ASP A 174 -29.95 7.84 24.17
N THR A 175 -29.26 6.71 24.02
CA THR A 175 -29.86 5.40 23.71
C THR A 175 -29.66 4.40 24.85
N LYS A 176 -30.57 3.42 24.93
CA LYS A 176 -30.45 2.27 25.84
C LYS A 176 -29.75 1.07 25.19
N VAL A 177 -29.37 1.19 23.92
CA VAL A 177 -28.63 0.15 23.21
C VAL A 177 -27.18 0.19 23.69
N GLU A 178 -26.74 -0.90 24.34
CA GLU A 178 -25.41 -1.01 24.96
C GLU A 178 -24.28 -0.71 23.96
N ALA A 179 -24.32 -1.30 22.77
CA ALA A 179 -23.31 -1.08 21.73
C ALA A 179 -23.21 0.40 21.28
N ASP A 180 -24.32 1.12 21.26
CA ASP A 180 -24.32 2.53 20.89
C ASP A 180 -23.82 3.41 22.05
N ALA A 181 -24.08 3.01 23.29
CA ALA A 181 -23.53 3.67 24.48
C ALA A 181 -22.00 3.50 24.58
N GLU A 182 -21.47 2.31 24.29
CA GLU A 182 -20.02 2.06 24.19
C GLU A 182 -19.37 2.91 23.10
N LEU A 183 -20.02 3.00 21.93
CA LEU A 183 -19.56 3.86 20.84
C LEU A 183 -19.59 5.35 21.22
N GLY A 184 -20.61 5.79 21.96
CA GLY A 184 -20.67 7.14 22.51
C GLY A 184 -19.53 7.46 23.48
N GLN A 185 -19.16 6.50 24.34
CA GLN A 185 -18.00 6.63 25.22
C GLN A 185 -16.69 6.70 24.43
N ALA A 186 -16.52 5.88 23.39
CA ALA A 186 -15.38 5.94 22.49
C ALA A 186 -15.27 7.32 21.81
N LEU A 187 -16.38 7.83 21.28
CA LEU A 187 -16.44 9.15 20.66
C LEU A 187 -16.07 10.27 21.66
N ALA A 188 -16.62 10.23 22.87
CA ALA A 188 -16.30 11.21 23.92
C ALA A 188 -14.82 11.20 24.29
N ARG A 189 -14.18 10.02 24.36
CA ARG A 189 -12.74 9.90 24.63
C ARG A 189 -11.88 10.51 23.52
N ILE A 190 -12.30 10.38 22.26
CA ILE A 190 -11.60 10.97 21.12
C ILE A 190 -11.76 12.49 21.15
N VAL A 191 -13.01 13.00 21.21
CA VAL A 191 -13.31 14.44 21.18
C VAL A 191 -12.65 15.19 22.35
N ALA A 192 -12.50 14.56 23.51
CA ALA A 192 -11.76 15.15 24.64
C ALA A 192 -10.27 15.39 24.37
N ARG A 193 -9.69 14.80 23.31
CA ARG A 193 -8.25 14.83 23.00
C ARG A 193 -7.92 15.58 21.71
N VAL A 194 -8.90 15.85 20.85
CA VAL A 194 -8.66 16.46 19.53
C VAL A 194 -9.59 17.64 19.29
N ASP A 195 -9.10 18.65 18.58
CA ASP A 195 -9.93 19.72 18.03
C ASP A 195 -10.71 19.23 16.78
N GLU A 196 -11.63 20.06 16.30
CA GLU A 196 -12.50 19.76 15.15
C GLU A 196 -11.71 19.44 13.86
N LEU A 197 -10.67 20.21 13.55
CA LEU A 197 -9.86 20.01 12.34
C LEU A 197 -9.06 18.70 12.42
N THR A 198 -8.55 18.38 13.61
CA THR A 198 -7.83 17.13 13.88
C THR A 198 -8.77 15.93 13.86
N PHE A 199 -10.00 16.09 14.35
CA PHE A 199 -11.04 15.05 14.30
C PHE A 199 -11.40 14.68 12.86
N ASP A 200 -11.62 15.67 11.99
CA ASP A 200 -11.92 15.43 10.57
C ASP A 200 -10.76 14.76 9.82
N LYS A 201 -9.51 15.09 10.19
CA LYS A 201 -8.32 14.39 9.66
C LYS A 201 -8.29 12.94 10.12
N LEU A 202 -8.55 12.69 11.40
CA LEU A 202 -8.61 11.34 11.97
C LEU A 202 -9.66 10.47 11.26
N LEU A 203 -10.87 10.99 11.03
CA LEU A 203 -11.95 10.25 10.36
C LEU A 203 -11.60 9.90 8.90
N ARG A 204 -10.94 10.82 8.18
CA ARG A 204 -10.42 10.55 6.84
C ARG A 204 -9.32 9.50 6.85
N GLU A 205 -8.41 9.55 7.83
CA GLU A 205 -7.34 8.56 7.96
C GLU A 205 -7.90 7.15 8.25
N ILE A 206 -8.85 7.03 9.19
CA ILE A 206 -9.54 5.76 9.47
C ILE A 206 -10.13 5.15 8.20
N THR A 207 -10.76 6.00 7.38
CA THR A 207 -11.39 5.61 6.11
C THR A 207 -10.35 5.14 5.09
N ALA A 208 -9.27 5.91 4.91
CA ALA A 208 -8.18 5.57 4.00
C ALA A 208 -7.46 4.28 4.42
N GLN A 209 -7.36 4.02 5.72
CA GLN A 209 -6.69 2.84 6.29
C GLN A 209 -7.61 1.61 6.41
N ARG A 210 -8.79 1.58 5.75
CA ARG A 210 -9.75 0.47 5.82
C ARG A 210 -9.13 -0.92 5.59
N GLY A 211 -8.18 -1.03 4.65
CA GLY A 211 -7.48 -2.29 4.37
C GLY A 211 -6.61 -2.76 5.54
N ASN A 212 -5.98 -1.82 6.26
CA ASN A 212 -5.18 -2.14 7.44
C ASN A 212 -6.06 -2.52 8.64
N PHE A 213 -7.22 -1.90 8.80
CA PHE A 213 -8.22 -2.34 9.78
C PHE A 213 -8.65 -3.79 9.53
N ALA A 214 -8.97 -4.14 8.28
CA ALA A 214 -9.31 -5.52 7.93
C ALA A 214 -8.17 -6.51 8.24
N LYS A 215 -6.92 -6.16 7.87
CA LYS A 215 -5.73 -6.97 8.19
C LYS A 215 -5.53 -7.17 9.69
N LEU A 216 -5.78 -6.15 10.51
CA LEU A 216 -5.69 -6.24 11.96
C LEU A 216 -6.80 -7.12 12.53
N MET A 217 -8.03 -6.98 12.04
CA MET A 217 -9.17 -7.82 12.45
C MET A 217 -8.90 -9.29 12.16
N ASP A 218 -8.39 -9.62 10.97
CA ASP A 218 -8.03 -10.99 10.59
C ASP A 218 -6.88 -11.52 11.44
N ARG A 219 -5.83 -10.71 11.66
CA ARG A 219 -4.62 -11.12 12.39
C ARG A 219 -4.88 -11.41 13.87
N PHE A 220 -5.71 -10.58 14.50
CA PHE A 220 -5.94 -10.64 15.95
C PHE A 220 -7.28 -11.28 16.33
N GLY A 221 -8.07 -11.77 15.36
CA GLY A 221 -9.31 -12.49 15.63
C GLY A 221 -10.47 -11.56 16.05
N GLY A 222 -10.47 -10.32 15.58
CA GLY A 222 -11.52 -9.33 15.82
C GLY A 222 -11.13 -8.22 16.80
N PHE A 223 -12.13 -7.39 17.13
CA PHE A 223 -11.94 -6.17 17.92
C PHE A 223 -11.31 -6.42 19.29
N GLU A 224 -11.85 -7.38 20.05
CA GLU A 224 -11.33 -7.73 21.38
C GLU A 224 -9.86 -8.16 21.35
N GLY A 225 -9.48 -8.95 20.33
CA GLY A 225 -8.09 -9.38 20.17
C GLY A 225 -7.14 -8.24 19.81
N ILE A 226 -7.60 -7.23 19.04
CA ILE A 226 -6.83 -6.01 18.78
C ILE A 226 -6.63 -5.22 20.07
N CYS A 227 -7.69 -5.01 20.87
CA CYS A 227 -7.59 -4.32 22.16
C CYS A 227 -6.60 -5.02 23.10
N ALA A 228 -6.67 -6.35 23.20
CA ALA A 228 -5.71 -7.14 23.98
C ALA A 228 -4.27 -6.96 23.48
N ALA A 229 -4.06 -6.97 22.15
CA ALA A 229 -2.74 -6.76 21.56
C ALA A 229 -2.19 -5.35 21.81
N ILE A 230 -3.04 -4.32 21.76
CA ILE A 230 -2.67 -2.93 22.10
C ILE A 230 -2.19 -2.85 23.55
N ARG A 231 -2.95 -3.43 24.49
CA ARG A 231 -2.61 -3.43 25.92
C ARG A 231 -1.30 -4.17 26.19
N VAL A 232 -1.10 -5.34 25.57
CA VAL A 232 0.16 -6.09 25.66
C VAL A 232 1.34 -5.28 25.13
N ALA A 233 1.19 -4.63 23.96
CA ALA A 233 2.25 -3.82 23.35
C ALA A 233 2.64 -2.61 24.22
N LEU A 234 1.70 -2.09 25.00
CA LEU A 234 1.91 -0.95 25.91
C LEU A 234 2.23 -1.37 27.35
N CYS A 235 2.33 -2.67 27.63
CA CYS A 235 2.51 -3.23 28.98
C CYS A 235 1.42 -2.80 29.98
N VAL A 236 0.17 -2.72 29.52
CA VAL A 236 -1.01 -2.31 30.30
C VAL A 236 -1.86 -3.53 30.66
N GLY A 237 -2.45 -3.53 31.86
CA GLY A 237 -3.36 -4.61 32.28
C GLY A 237 -4.66 -4.67 31.46
N GLU A 238 -5.23 -5.86 31.28
CA GLU A 238 -6.40 -6.10 30.42
C GLU A 238 -7.62 -5.22 30.78
N ARG A 239 -7.84 -4.98 32.07
CA ARG A 239 -8.98 -4.21 32.60
C ARG A 239 -8.56 -2.95 33.34
N GLU A 240 -7.29 -2.60 33.25
CA GLU A 240 -6.73 -1.44 33.92
C GLU A 240 -7.18 -0.15 33.24
N THR A 241 -7.63 0.82 34.03
CA THR A 241 -8.13 2.11 33.56
C THR A 241 -7.24 3.25 34.01
N ALA A 242 -7.36 4.40 33.34
CA ALA A 242 -6.65 5.61 33.78
C ALA A 242 -7.02 6.00 35.23
N ASP A 243 -8.25 5.71 35.66
CA ASP A 243 -8.72 5.99 37.01
C ASP A 243 -8.08 5.07 38.05
N ASP A 244 -7.79 3.81 37.71
CA ASP A 244 -7.06 2.90 38.59
C ASP A 244 -5.64 3.42 38.88
N VAL A 245 -4.93 3.86 37.84
CA VAL A 245 -3.57 4.42 37.99
C VAL A 245 -3.60 5.76 38.73
N ARG A 246 -4.63 6.61 38.49
CA ARG A 246 -4.84 7.84 39.25
C ARG A 246 -5.11 7.56 40.73
N ALA A 247 -5.88 6.51 41.03
CA ALA A 247 -6.11 6.07 42.40
C ALA A 247 -4.81 5.59 43.06
N GLU A 248 -3.93 4.89 42.32
CA GLU A 248 -2.61 4.49 42.81
C GLU A 248 -1.69 5.69 43.07
N ILE A 249 -1.69 6.70 42.19
CA ILE A 249 -0.96 7.95 42.42
C ILE A 249 -1.47 8.64 43.69
N ALA A 250 -2.79 8.69 43.87
CA ALA A 250 -3.46 9.29 45.01
C ALA A 250 -3.27 8.53 46.33
N ALA A 251 -2.77 7.29 46.30
CA ALA A 251 -2.37 6.53 47.49
C ALA A 251 -1.03 7.05 48.04
N ILE A 252 -1.03 8.29 48.53
CA ILE A 252 0.14 9.01 49.04
C ILE A 252 0.67 8.28 50.30
N PRO A 253 1.99 8.06 50.43
CA PRO A 253 2.59 7.54 51.66
C PRO A 253 2.62 8.64 52.74
N GLU A 254 1.46 8.95 53.31
CA GLU A 254 1.23 10.13 54.17
C GLU A 254 2.26 10.31 55.29
N PRO A 255 2.66 9.29 56.08
CA PRO A 255 3.60 9.50 57.18
C PRO A 255 4.98 9.96 56.71
N ALA A 256 5.48 9.36 55.63
CA ALA A 256 6.78 9.71 55.05
C ALA A 256 6.72 11.07 54.35
N MET A 257 5.65 11.35 53.60
CA MET A 257 5.49 12.60 52.88
C MET A 257 5.25 13.79 53.80
N LYS A 258 4.51 13.61 54.89
CA LYS A 258 4.33 14.65 55.91
C LYS A 258 5.65 15.01 56.59
N ALA A 259 6.40 14.02 57.05
CA ALA A 259 7.71 14.25 57.67
C ALA A 259 8.69 14.94 56.70
N ALA A 260 8.69 14.52 55.43
CA ALA A 260 9.54 15.12 54.41
C ALA A 260 9.10 16.55 54.07
N ALA A 261 7.80 16.84 54.03
CA ALA A 261 7.26 18.18 53.81
C ALA A 261 7.60 19.16 54.95
N ASP A 262 7.52 18.70 56.21
CA ASP A 262 7.92 19.49 57.40
C ASP A 262 9.41 19.86 57.35
N VAL A 263 10.28 18.95 56.88
CA VAL A 263 11.70 19.25 56.63
C VAL A 263 11.84 20.32 55.55
N LEU A 264 11.13 20.14 54.42
CA LEU A 264 11.22 21.01 53.25
C LEU A 264 10.71 22.44 53.55
N ALA A 265 9.76 22.59 54.48
CA ALA A 265 9.26 23.88 54.95
C ALA A 265 10.34 24.77 55.59
N ASN A 266 11.40 24.17 56.15
CA ASN A 266 12.54 24.87 56.74
C ASN A 266 13.66 25.18 55.74
N GLY A 267 13.45 24.87 54.46
CA GLY A 267 14.44 25.06 53.39
C GLY A 267 14.43 26.45 52.75
N THR A 268 14.88 26.49 51.50
CA THR A 268 14.85 27.71 50.67
C THR A 268 13.42 28.11 50.29
N LYS A 269 13.24 29.28 49.68
CA LYS A 269 11.92 29.72 49.16
C LYS A 269 11.26 28.68 48.25
N THR A 270 12.05 27.97 47.44
CA THR A 270 11.57 26.92 46.53
C THR A 270 11.18 25.64 47.27
N ASP A 271 11.90 25.31 48.35
CA ASP A 271 11.58 24.18 49.22
C ASP A 271 10.28 24.44 49.98
N ALA A 272 10.17 25.62 50.61
CA ALA A 272 8.97 26.03 51.34
C ALA A 272 7.71 26.09 50.45
N ALA A 273 7.84 26.54 49.19
CA ALA A 273 6.72 26.55 48.24
C ALA A 273 6.24 25.13 47.90
N ARG A 274 7.15 24.17 47.73
CA ARG A 274 6.80 22.76 47.48
C ARG A 274 6.25 22.08 48.74
N ALA A 275 6.77 22.42 49.92
CA ALA A 275 6.24 21.95 51.19
C ALA A 275 4.77 22.39 51.37
N ALA A 276 4.46 23.65 51.05
CA ALA A 276 3.09 24.16 51.09
C ALA A 276 2.15 23.42 50.14
N LEU A 277 2.61 23.12 48.92
CA LEU A 277 1.84 22.34 47.94
C LEU A 277 1.57 20.92 48.46
N LEU A 278 2.61 20.25 48.97
CA LEU A 278 2.51 18.89 49.51
C LEU A 278 1.59 18.83 50.75
N HIS A 279 1.66 19.81 51.65
CA HIS A 279 0.74 19.94 52.78
C HIS A 279 -0.71 20.13 52.33
N ALA A 280 -0.95 20.91 51.27
CA ALA A 280 -2.29 21.08 50.71
C ALA A 280 -2.83 19.77 50.14
N CYS A 281 -2.01 19.01 49.40
CA CYS A 281 -2.40 17.70 48.89
C CYS A 281 -2.72 16.71 50.01
N LEU A 282 -1.92 16.68 51.09
CA LEU A 282 -2.13 15.79 52.24
C LEU A 282 -3.35 16.17 53.10
N ALA A 283 -3.82 17.42 53.03
CA ALA A 283 -4.98 17.89 53.78
C ALA A 283 -6.31 17.70 53.03
N ALA A 284 -6.26 17.33 51.74
CA ALA A 284 -7.45 17.19 50.91
C ALA A 284 -8.27 15.92 51.30
N PRO A 285 -9.60 16.01 51.44
CA PRO A 285 -10.44 14.89 51.89
C PRO A 285 -10.60 13.77 50.84
N ASP A 286 -10.34 14.04 49.55
CA ASP A 286 -10.16 13.00 48.52
C ASP A 286 -9.16 13.48 47.44
N PRO A 287 -7.91 12.98 47.44
CA PRO A 287 -6.91 13.38 46.46
C PRO A 287 -7.27 13.01 45.01
N ARG A 288 -8.21 12.08 44.78
CA ARG A 288 -8.61 11.63 43.43
C ARG A 288 -9.46 12.66 42.66
N LEU A 289 -10.09 13.59 43.36
CA LEU A 289 -11.06 14.54 42.77
C LEU A 289 -10.54 15.97 42.64
N GLY A 290 -9.33 16.29 43.13
CA GLY A 290 -8.91 17.69 43.27
C GLY A 290 -7.54 18.07 42.71
N ASP A 291 -6.49 17.25 42.86
CA ASP A 291 -5.13 17.81 42.70
C ASP A 291 -3.98 16.83 42.44
N ILE A 292 -4.24 15.70 41.77
CA ILE A 292 -3.17 14.75 41.37
C ILE A 292 -2.04 15.47 40.61
N ASP A 293 -2.40 16.42 39.74
CA ASP A 293 -1.43 17.15 38.94
C ASP A 293 -0.53 18.06 39.80
N ALA A 294 -1.06 18.70 40.86
CA ALA A 294 -0.20 19.42 41.80
C ALA A 294 0.72 18.48 42.56
N TYR A 295 0.22 17.33 43.03
CA TYR A 295 1.04 16.34 43.71
C TYR A 295 2.19 15.86 42.82
N VAL A 296 1.89 15.49 41.57
CA VAL A 296 2.89 15.10 40.56
C VAL A 296 3.89 16.24 40.31
N SER A 297 3.44 17.49 40.28
CA SER A 297 4.30 18.66 40.04
C SER A 297 5.35 18.92 41.13
N VAL A 298 5.17 18.36 42.35
CA VAL A 298 6.19 18.39 43.42
C VAL A 298 7.46 17.65 42.98
N PHE A 299 7.28 16.53 42.28
CA PHE A 299 8.35 15.58 41.93
C PHE A 299 8.82 15.71 40.49
N LEU A 300 7.92 16.03 39.57
CA LEU A 300 8.17 16.13 38.14
C LEU A 300 8.06 17.57 37.62
N THR A 301 8.72 17.84 36.50
CA THR A 301 8.58 19.10 35.75
C THR A 301 7.27 19.12 34.96
N GLN A 302 6.93 20.26 34.35
CA GLN A 302 5.78 20.35 33.43
C GLN A 302 5.91 19.45 32.19
N LYS A 303 7.13 18.99 31.87
CA LYS A 303 7.38 17.99 30.82
C LYS A 303 7.29 16.55 31.33
N ASN A 304 6.88 16.37 32.59
CA ASN A 304 6.88 15.09 33.30
C ASN A 304 8.26 14.41 33.35
N GLU A 305 9.33 15.20 33.46
CA GLU A 305 10.70 14.73 33.70
C GLU A 305 11.02 14.83 35.20
N PRO A 306 11.87 13.95 35.75
CA PRO A 306 12.25 14.03 37.16
C PRO A 306 12.96 15.36 37.45
N ARG A 307 12.52 16.07 38.50
CA ARG A 307 13.22 17.26 38.98
C ARG A 307 14.62 16.88 39.48
N LYS A 308 15.63 17.59 38.97
CA LYS A 308 17.03 17.41 39.36
C LYS A 308 17.32 17.69 40.85
N THR A 309 16.48 18.47 41.49
CA THR A 309 16.65 18.86 42.90
C THR A 309 15.31 18.74 43.62
N LEU A 310 15.15 17.68 44.40
CA LEU A 310 13.98 17.45 45.25
C LEU A 310 14.10 18.18 46.58
N ILE A 311 15.30 18.15 47.16
CA ILE A 311 15.67 18.85 48.40
C ILE A 311 17.00 19.56 48.17
N THR A 312 17.19 20.74 48.75
CA THR A 312 18.47 21.45 48.64
C THR A 312 19.58 20.65 49.32
N LYS A 313 20.78 20.64 48.72
CA LYS A 313 21.90 19.76 49.11
C LYS A 313 22.17 19.74 50.62
N LYS A 314 22.32 20.92 51.24
CA LYS A 314 22.57 21.05 52.68
C LYS A 314 21.44 20.46 53.52
N LEU A 315 20.19 20.77 53.17
CA LEU A 315 19.02 20.28 53.90
C LEU A 315 18.85 18.76 53.76
N GLY A 316 19.18 18.20 52.60
CA GLY A 316 19.18 16.76 52.37
C GLY A 316 20.29 16.03 53.12
N GLU A 317 21.50 16.60 53.20
CA GLU A 317 22.61 16.07 54.01
C GLU A 317 22.25 16.06 55.51
N ASP A 318 21.58 17.10 56.00
CA ASP A 318 21.12 17.21 57.39
C ASP A 318 19.91 16.29 57.70
N ASN A 319 19.15 15.87 56.66
CA ASN A 319 17.92 15.08 56.80
C ASN A 319 17.87 13.92 55.79
N PRO A 320 18.76 12.92 55.91
CA PRO A 320 18.91 11.86 54.91
C PRO A 320 17.66 10.98 54.73
N VAL A 321 16.86 10.80 55.79
CA VAL A 321 15.60 10.02 55.73
C VAL A 321 14.57 10.73 54.85
N ALA A 322 14.44 12.06 54.97
CA ALA A 322 13.52 12.85 54.15
C ALA A 322 13.98 12.92 52.69
N ALA A 323 15.30 13.03 52.45
CA ALA A 323 15.87 12.98 51.12
C ALA A 323 15.57 11.64 50.42
N ALA A 324 15.82 10.52 51.10
CA ALA A 324 15.52 9.18 50.58
C ALA A 324 14.03 8.98 50.30
N ALA A 325 13.13 9.45 51.19
CA ALA A 325 11.69 9.37 50.98
C ALA A 325 11.23 10.16 49.74
N PHE A 326 11.79 11.37 49.51
CA PHE A 326 11.51 12.15 48.30
C PHE A 326 11.99 11.45 47.03
N GLU A 327 13.18 10.83 47.05
CA GLU A 327 13.73 10.10 45.91
C GLU A 327 12.90 8.85 45.57
N GLU A 328 12.51 8.08 46.60
CA GLU A 328 11.64 6.90 46.42
C GLU A 328 10.27 7.28 45.87
N GLU A 329 9.67 8.35 46.40
CA GLU A 329 8.38 8.83 45.92
C GLU A 329 8.48 9.45 44.51
N GLN A 330 9.55 10.17 44.18
CA GLN A 330 9.79 10.64 42.81
C GLN A 330 9.87 9.45 41.85
N ALA A 331 10.58 8.38 42.22
CA ALA A 331 10.67 7.18 41.40
C ALA A 331 9.30 6.50 41.24
N ARG A 332 8.48 6.42 42.31
CA ARG A 332 7.10 5.92 42.24
C ARG A 332 6.25 6.76 41.29
N ILE A 333 6.23 8.08 41.46
CA ILE A 333 5.46 9.01 40.63
C ILE A 333 5.90 9.00 39.17
N LEU A 334 7.21 8.94 38.91
CA LEU A 334 7.72 8.85 37.54
C LEU A 334 7.23 7.59 36.85
N ARG A 335 7.28 6.43 37.53
CA ARG A 335 6.74 5.17 36.98
C ARG A 335 5.24 5.26 36.72
N LEU A 336 4.45 5.72 37.71
CA LEU A 336 3.00 5.78 37.60
C LEU A 336 2.52 6.79 36.57
N THR A 337 3.20 7.92 36.41
CA THR A 337 2.86 8.92 35.38
C THR A 337 3.28 8.43 33.98
N GLY A 338 4.32 7.61 33.87
CA GLY A 338 4.64 6.88 32.65
C GLY A 338 3.57 5.85 32.31
N HIS A 339 3.14 5.08 33.31
CA HIS A 339 2.10 4.05 33.17
C HIS A 339 0.73 4.66 32.82
N LEU A 340 0.33 5.74 33.48
CA LEU A 340 -0.89 6.50 33.17
C LEU A 340 -0.92 6.96 31.71
N ARG A 341 0.24 7.36 31.16
CA ARG A 341 0.36 7.70 29.73
C ARG A 341 0.18 6.47 28.84
N ALA A 342 0.76 5.32 29.21
CA ALA A 342 0.58 4.08 28.46
C ALA A 342 -0.89 3.64 28.46
N VAL A 343 -1.57 3.66 29.61
CA VAL A 343 -3.00 3.38 29.73
C VAL A 343 -3.83 4.37 28.90
N GLY A 344 -3.52 5.66 28.98
CA GLY A 344 -4.20 6.70 28.21
C GLY A 344 -4.04 6.55 26.69
N VAL A 345 -2.89 6.05 26.22
CA VAL A 345 -2.68 5.68 24.81
C VAL A 345 -3.49 4.44 24.45
N ALA A 346 -3.49 3.41 25.30
CA ALA A 346 -4.28 2.20 25.07
C ALA A 346 -5.77 2.53 24.91
N GLU A 347 -6.36 3.24 25.87
CA GLU A 347 -7.78 3.64 25.84
C GLU A 347 -8.13 4.52 24.63
N ALA A 348 -7.21 5.39 24.20
CA ALA A 348 -7.41 6.24 23.03
C ALA A 348 -7.35 5.42 21.73
N SER A 349 -6.39 4.50 21.62
CA SER A 349 -6.28 3.58 20.47
C SER A 349 -7.48 2.65 20.38
N GLU A 350 -7.96 2.13 21.51
CA GLU A 350 -9.19 1.32 21.59
C GLU A 350 -10.42 2.10 21.14
N ALA A 351 -10.55 3.37 21.55
CA ALA A 351 -11.64 4.24 21.13
C ALA A 351 -11.61 4.50 19.61
N ILE A 352 -10.43 4.76 19.05
CA ILE A 352 -10.24 4.91 17.59
C ILE A 352 -10.63 3.61 16.87
N MET A 353 -10.21 2.45 17.40
CA MET A 353 -10.57 1.16 16.83
C MET A 353 -12.08 0.91 16.88
N ALA A 354 -12.74 1.22 17.99
CA ALA A 354 -14.18 1.04 18.15
C ALA A 354 -14.96 1.88 17.12
N LEU A 355 -14.61 3.17 17.00
CA LEU A 355 -15.23 4.07 16.04
C LEU A 355 -14.93 3.63 14.59
N GLY A 356 -13.70 3.26 14.29
CA GLY A 356 -13.29 2.83 12.95
C GLY A 356 -13.98 1.55 12.51
N VAL A 357 -14.02 0.51 13.36
CA VAL A 357 -14.75 -0.72 13.07
C VAL A 357 -16.23 -0.45 12.85
N ALA A 358 -16.86 0.38 13.70
CA ALA A 358 -18.27 0.72 13.53
C ALA A 358 -18.57 1.43 12.19
N ILE A 359 -17.71 2.36 11.76
CA ILE A 359 -17.83 3.04 10.46
C ILE A 359 -17.66 2.06 9.30
N LEU A 360 -16.61 1.24 9.33
CA LEU A 360 -16.30 0.30 8.26
C LEU A 360 -17.36 -0.81 8.13
N ASP A 361 -17.88 -1.32 9.25
CA ASP A 361 -18.97 -2.29 9.25
C ASP A 361 -20.28 -1.70 8.72
N ALA A 362 -20.57 -0.45 9.08
CA ALA A 362 -21.73 0.26 8.55
C ALA A 362 -21.58 0.51 7.03
N PHE A 363 -20.37 0.81 6.56
CA PHE A 363 -20.09 1.01 5.14
C PHE A 363 -20.23 -0.30 4.36
N ALA A 364 -19.64 -1.39 4.85
CA ALA A 364 -19.79 -2.71 4.28
C ALA A 364 -21.26 -3.18 4.27
N SER A 365 -22.03 -2.82 5.30
CA SER A 365 -23.47 -3.15 5.38
C SER A 365 -24.30 -2.33 4.39
N ALA A 366 -24.00 -1.03 4.24
CA ALA A 366 -24.65 -0.16 3.27
C ALA A 366 -24.39 -0.63 1.83
N LYS A 367 -23.14 -1.01 1.52
CA LYS A 367 -22.79 -1.64 0.24
C LYS A 367 -23.58 -2.93 -0.01
N ARG A 368 -23.59 -3.85 0.96
CA ARG A 368 -24.34 -5.13 0.85
C ARG A 368 -25.84 -4.92 0.63
N ALA A 369 -26.46 -3.99 1.36
CA ALA A 369 -27.89 -3.70 1.25
C ALA A 369 -28.31 -3.17 -0.13
N ARG A 370 -27.39 -2.48 -0.82
CA ARG A 370 -27.60 -1.87 -2.14
C ARG A 370 -26.98 -2.70 -3.28
N ALA A 371 -26.46 -3.89 -2.99
CA ALA A 371 -25.69 -4.71 -3.92
C ALA A 371 -24.52 -3.97 -4.60
N LEU A 372 -23.79 -3.16 -3.84
CA LEU A 372 -22.67 -2.35 -4.34
C LEU A 372 -21.33 -3.03 -4.03
N LEU A 373 -20.36 -2.85 -4.92
CA LEU A 373 -18.95 -3.13 -4.69
C LEU A 373 -18.11 -1.89 -5.05
N ASP A 374 -17.02 -1.63 -4.34
CA ASP A 374 -16.00 -0.67 -4.76
C ASP A 374 -14.76 -1.38 -5.34
N TYR A 375 -13.79 -0.61 -5.81
CA TYR A 375 -12.58 -1.17 -6.42
C TYR A 375 -11.78 -2.08 -5.49
N ASP A 376 -11.73 -1.76 -4.19
CA ASP A 376 -11.05 -2.60 -3.19
C ASP A 376 -11.79 -3.93 -2.98
N ASP A 377 -13.13 -3.90 -2.95
CA ASP A 377 -13.93 -5.12 -2.88
C ASP A 377 -13.66 -6.03 -4.08
N LEU A 378 -13.52 -5.48 -5.29
CA LEU A 378 -13.26 -6.27 -6.49
C LEU A 378 -11.97 -7.10 -6.33
N ILE A 379 -10.90 -6.47 -5.83
CA ILE A 379 -9.62 -7.15 -5.59
C ILE A 379 -9.77 -8.15 -4.45
N ALA A 380 -10.30 -7.73 -3.30
CA ALA A 380 -10.41 -8.57 -2.11
C ALA A 380 -11.29 -9.81 -2.34
N LYS A 381 -12.45 -9.65 -2.98
CA LYS A 381 -13.36 -10.76 -3.30
C LYS A 381 -12.77 -11.68 -4.35
N THR A 382 -12.08 -11.15 -5.35
CA THR A 382 -11.40 -11.98 -6.36
C THR A 382 -10.26 -12.80 -5.73
N ARG A 383 -9.47 -12.17 -4.87
CA ARG A 383 -8.41 -12.85 -4.12
C ARG A 383 -8.98 -13.99 -3.27
N SER A 384 -10.05 -13.73 -2.52
CA SER A 384 -10.75 -14.76 -1.73
C SER A 384 -11.28 -15.91 -2.61
N LEU A 385 -11.94 -15.59 -3.73
CA LEU A 385 -12.44 -16.56 -4.70
C LEU A 385 -11.35 -17.51 -5.22
N LEU A 386 -10.13 -16.99 -5.46
CA LEU A 386 -9.04 -17.73 -6.07
C LEU A 386 -8.11 -18.44 -5.07
N MET A 387 -8.06 -17.98 -3.82
CA MET A 387 -7.11 -18.47 -2.81
C MET A 387 -7.76 -19.34 -1.73
N THR A 388 -8.92 -18.93 -1.21
CA THR A 388 -9.50 -19.52 0.01
C THR A 388 -10.82 -20.24 -0.22
N GLY A 389 -11.51 -19.97 -1.34
CA GLY A 389 -12.76 -20.64 -1.66
C GLY A 389 -12.57 -22.14 -1.86
N GLU A 390 -13.46 -22.96 -1.29
CA GLU A 390 -13.51 -24.42 -1.56
C GLU A 390 -13.61 -24.72 -3.06
N MET A 391 -14.22 -23.79 -3.81
CA MET A 391 -14.41 -23.85 -5.25
C MET A 391 -13.23 -23.29 -6.05
N ALA A 392 -12.18 -22.77 -5.40
CA ALA A 392 -11.05 -22.15 -6.09
C ALA A 392 -10.41 -23.06 -7.16
N PRO A 393 -10.15 -24.37 -6.92
CA PRO A 393 -9.64 -25.25 -7.97
C PRO A 393 -10.58 -25.39 -9.17
N TRP A 394 -11.89 -25.39 -8.93
CA TRP A 394 -12.90 -25.47 -9.98
C TRP A 394 -13.00 -24.16 -10.77
N VAL A 395 -12.96 -23.01 -10.10
CA VAL A 395 -12.94 -21.69 -10.74
C VAL A 395 -11.71 -21.57 -11.63
N LEU A 396 -10.53 -21.91 -11.10
CA LEU A 396 -9.27 -21.92 -11.85
C LEU A 396 -9.35 -22.87 -13.04
N TYR A 397 -9.81 -24.11 -12.86
CA TYR A 397 -10.02 -25.04 -13.97
C TYR A 397 -10.97 -24.50 -15.07
N LYS A 398 -12.03 -23.78 -14.68
CA LYS A 398 -12.96 -23.12 -15.62
C LYS A 398 -12.33 -21.92 -16.32
N LEU A 399 -11.32 -21.29 -15.73
CA LEU A 399 -10.49 -20.24 -16.33
C LEU A 399 -9.35 -20.79 -17.18
N ASP A 400 -8.77 -21.95 -16.81
CA ASP A 400 -7.66 -22.64 -17.44
C ASP A 400 -7.95 -23.02 -18.90
N GLY A 401 -9.22 -23.27 -19.20
CA GLY A 401 -9.70 -23.45 -20.57
C GLY A 401 -9.57 -22.21 -21.46
N GLY A 402 -9.25 -21.03 -20.89
CA GLY A 402 -9.39 -19.72 -21.54
C GLY A 402 -8.25 -18.72 -21.37
N ILE A 403 -7.13 -19.04 -20.71
CA ILE A 403 -5.94 -18.17 -20.62
C ILE A 403 -4.66 -19.01 -20.75
N ASP A 404 -3.79 -18.66 -21.70
CA ASP A 404 -2.48 -19.30 -21.89
C ASP A 404 -1.33 -18.31 -21.62
N HIS A 405 -1.58 -17.01 -21.74
CA HIS A 405 -0.56 -15.98 -21.54
C HIS A 405 -1.10 -14.83 -20.69
N ILE A 406 -0.33 -14.45 -19.66
CA ILE A 406 -0.60 -13.28 -18.83
C ILE A 406 0.48 -12.25 -19.10
N LEU A 407 0.08 -11.03 -19.46
CA LEU A 407 0.95 -9.89 -19.67
C LEU A 407 0.55 -8.78 -18.70
N VAL A 408 1.50 -8.26 -17.93
CA VAL A 408 1.29 -7.19 -16.94
C VAL A 408 2.09 -5.96 -17.37
N ASP A 409 1.40 -4.85 -17.60
CA ASP A 409 1.98 -3.53 -17.88
C ASP A 409 1.99 -2.65 -16.63
N GLU A 410 2.97 -1.74 -16.53
CA GLU A 410 3.25 -0.92 -15.35
C GLU A 410 3.26 -1.75 -14.05
N ALA A 411 3.95 -2.87 -14.10
CA ALA A 411 3.98 -3.88 -13.05
C ALA A 411 4.52 -3.34 -11.70
N GLN A 412 5.26 -2.22 -11.70
CA GLN A 412 5.69 -1.55 -10.47
C GLN A 412 4.52 -0.92 -9.68
N ASP A 413 3.42 -0.59 -10.34
CA ASP A 413 2.27 0.10 -9.73
C ASP A 413 1.21 -0.89 -9.21
N THR A 414 1.51 -2.19 -9.24
CA THR A 414 0.59 -3.25 -8.81
C THR A 414 0.71 -3.48 -7.31
N SER A 415 -0.42 -3.48 -6.59
CA SER A 415 -0.43 -3.73 -5.13
C SER A 415 -0.17 -5.20 -4.79
N PRO A 416 0.25 -5.54 -3.55
CA PRO A 416 0.43 -6.93 -3.13
C PRO A 416 -0.81 -7.81 -3.34
N GLU A 417 -2.00 -7.29 -3.06
CA GLU A 417 -3.27 -8.01 -3.23
C GLU A 417 -3.60 -8.28 -4.70
N GLN A 418 -3.21 -7.37 -5.61
CA GLN A 418 -3.35 -7.57 -7.05
C GLN A 418 -2.33 -8.61 -7.56
N TRP A 419 -1.10 -8.57 -7.04
CA TRP A 419 -0.08 -9.58 -7.33
C TRP A 419 -0.49 -10.98 -6.89
N ASP A 420 -1.15 -11.12 -5.74
CA ASP A 420 -1.72 -12.40 -5.28
C ASP A 420 -2.70 -12.98 -6.31
N VAL A 421 -3.58 -12.14 -6.90
CA VAL A 421 -4.51 -12.55 -7.96
C VAL A 421 -3.75 -13.03 -9.20
N ILE A 422 -2.76 -12.25 -9.66
CA ILE A 422 -1.95 -12.57 -10.86
C ILE A 422 -1.15 -13.86 -10.64
N ALA A 423 -0.48 -13.98 -9.50
CA ALA A 423 0.31 -15.15 -9.12
C ALA A 423 -0.54 -16.41 -9.08
N ARG A 424 -1.74 -16.32 -8.51
CA ARG A 424 -2.65 -17.47 -8.41
C ARG A 424 -3.13 -17.97 -9.78
N LEU A 425 -3.41 -17.06 -10.71
CA LEU A 425 -3.75 -17.41 -12.09
C LEU A 425 -2.57 -18.06 -12.82
N ALA A 426 -1.37 -17.52 -12.62
CA ALA A 426 -0.15 -18.02 -13.27
C ALA A 426 0.34 -19.34 -12.67
N ASP A 427 0.08 -19.63 -11.39
CA ASP A 427 0.56 -20.85 -10.73
C ASP A 427 0.07 -22.13 -11.37
N GLU A 428 -1.14 -22.11 -11.91
CA GLU A 428 -1.72 -23.23 -12.67
C GLU A 428 -0.86 -23.56 -13.88
N PHE A 429 -0.32 -22.54 -14.57
CA PHE A 429 0.56 -22.70 -15.75
C PHE A 429 1.88 -23.37 -15.39
N LEU A 430 2.28 -23.28 -14.12
CA LEU A 430 3.57 -23.69 -13.56
C LEU A 430 3.43 -24.91 -12.66
N SER A 431 2.31 -25.62 -12.72
CA SER A 431 2.00 -26.82 -11.94
C SER A 431 1.97 -28.07 -12.83
N GLY A 432 3.12 -28.74 -12.99
CA GLY A 432 3.23 -30.05 -13.65
C GLY A 432 2.94 -30.05 -15.16
N GLN A 433 2.71 -31.24 -15.73
CA GLN A 433 2.19 -31.38 -17.09
C GLN A 433 0.73 -30.92 -17.08
N GLY A 434 0.49 -29.68 -17.53
CA GLY A 434 -0.86 -29.15 -17.68
C GLY A 434 -1.73 -30.05 -18.56
N ALA A 435 -3.05 -29.89 -18.49
CA ALA A 435 -3.99 -30.69 -19.28
C ALA A 435 -3.83 -30.53 -20.80
N ARG A 436 -2.98 -29.59 -21.26
CA ARG A 436 -2.75 -29.25 -22.66
C ARG A 436 -1.25 -29.11 -22.93
N ASP A 437 -0.81 -29.64 -24.07
CA ASP A 437 0.55 -29.49 -24.59
C ASP A 437 0.73 -28.11 -25.25
N VAL A 438 0.60 -27.04 -24.46
CA VAL A 438 0.74 -25.64 -24.92
C VAL A 438 1.70 -24.91 -23.99
N VAL A 439 2.61 -24.12 -24.55
CA VAL A 439 3.53 -23.28 -23.78
C VAL A 439 2.77 -22.09 -23.23
N ARG A 440 2.61 -22.05 -21.90
CA ARG A 440 2.00 -20.93 -21.18
C ARG A 440 3.07 -20.04 -20.59
N THR A 441 2.87 -18.72 -20.60
CA THR A 441 3.93 -17.78 -20.20
C THR A 441 3.40 -16.60 -19.41
N ILE A 442 4.20 -16.09 -18.49
CA ILE A 442 4.00 -14.79 -17.86
C ILE A 442 4.97 -13.75 -18.42
N PHE A 443 4.47 -12.56 -18.71
CA PHE A 443 5.26 -11.40 -19.10
C PHE A 443 4.93 -10.25 -18.16
N ALA A 444 5.93 -9.58 -17.60
CA ALA A 444 5.74 -8.36 -16.83
C ALA A 444 6.71 -7.29 -17.32
N VAL A 445 6.24 -6.07 -17.48
CA VAL A 445 7.07 -4.92 -17.82
C VAL A 445 6.82 -3.79 -16.83
N GLY A 446 7.90 -3.19 -16.35
CA GLY A 446 7.82 -2.09 -15.40
C GLY A 446 9.16 -1.41 -15.18
N ASP A 447 9.13 -0.36 -14.38
CA ASP A 447 10.32 0.34 -13.88
C ASP A 447 10.07 0.80 -12.46
N GLU A 448 10.80 0.22 -11.50
CA GLU A 448 10.70 0.55 -10.09
C GLU A 448 10.86 2.05 -9.84
N LYS A 449 11.72 2.72 -10.63
CA LYS A 449 12.00 4.15 -10.56
C LYS A 449 10.80 5.03 -10.93
N GLN A 450 9.77 4.45 -11.52
CA GLN A 450 8.56 5.13 -11.95
C GLN A 450 7.35 4.81 -11.06
N SER A 451 7.54 4.07 -9.96
CA SER A 451 6.46 3.77 -9.01
C SER A 451 6.06 5.01 -8.23
N ILE A 452 4.88 5.57 -8.55
CA ILE A 452 4.37 6.81 -7.93
C ILE A 452 2.98 6.64 -7.30
N PHE A 453 2.41 5.42 -7.32
CA PHE A 453 1.06 5.12 -6.83
C PHE A 453 1.03 4.48 -5.43
N SER A 454 1.98 4.82 -4.55
CA SER A 454 2.01 4.28 -3.17
C SER A 454 0.76 4.65 -2.36
N PHE A 455 0.14 5.81 -2.66
CA PHE A 455 -1.14 6.21 -2.08
C PHE A 455 -2.32 5.31 -2.49
N GLN A 456 -2.16 4.47 -3.53
CA GLN A 456 -3.11 3.42 -3.93
C GLN A 456 -2.62 2.01 -3.56
N GLY A 457 -1.58 1.91 -2.71
CA GLY A 457 -1.04 0.64 -2.23
C GLY A 457 -0.01 -0.03 -3.14
N ALA A 458 0.50 0.66 -4.18
CA ALA A 458 1.63 0.14 -4.97
C ALA A 458 2.86 -0.01 -4.08
N ASP A 459 3.53 -1.16 -4.20
CA ASP A 459 4.74 -1.49 -3.44
C ASP A 459 5.89 -1.88 -4.39
N PRO A 460 6.83 -0.96 -4.70
CA PRO A 460 7.96 -1.26 -5.56
C PRO A 460 8.91 -2.34 -5.01
N ALA A 461 8.98 -2.53 -3.67
CA ALA A 461 9.75 -3.64 -3.12
C ALA A 461 9.11 -4.98 -3.52
N HIS A 462 7.78 -5.04 -3.48
CA HIS A 462 7.02 -6.22 -3.86
C HIS A 462 7.14 -6.56 -5.36
N PHE A 463 7.35 -5.58 -6.25
CA PHE A 463 7.70 -5.83 -7.66
C PHE A 463 8.94 -6.73 -7.78
N ASN A 464 9.99 -6.47 -7.01
CA ASN A 464 11.21 -7.29 -7.00
C ASN A 464 11.00 -8.66 -6.33
N GLU A 465 10.14 -8.75 -5.32
CA GLU A 465 9.74 -10.03 -4.72
C GLU A 465 9.01 -10.91 -5.74
N MET A 466 8.06 -10.35 -6.48
CA MET A 466 7.30 -11.06 -7.50
C MET A 466 8.17 -11.50 -8.68
N LYS A 467 9.17 -10.71 -9.07
CA LYS A 467 10.21 -11.15 -10.02
C LYS A 467 10.88 -12.45 -9.57
N ARG A 468 11.35 -12.49 -8.32
CA ARG A 468 12.01 -13.67 -7.74
C ARG A 468 11.04 -14.85 -7.59
N TYR A 469 9.79 -14.57 -7.24
CA TYR A 469 8.72 -15.56 -7.16
C TYR A 469 8.53 -16.27 -8.50
N PHE A 470 8.27 -15.52 -9.58
CA PHE A 470 8.05 -16.10 -10.90
C PHE A 470 9.29 -16.76 -11.47
N GLU A 471 10.48 -16.19 -11.28
CA GLU A 471 11.73 -16.82 -11.69
C GLU A 471 11.86 -18.23 -11.10
N LYS A 472 11.66 -18.36 -9.78
CA LYS A 472 11.73 -19.65 -9.09
C LYS A 472 10.67 -20.62 -9.61
N ARG A 473 9.43 -20.17 -9.78
CA ARG A 473 8.30 -21.01 -10.20
C ARG A 473 8.44 -21.49 -11.65
N VAL A 474 8.82 -20.61 -12.57
CA VAL A 474 9.03 -20.90 -14.00
C VAL A 474 10.19 -21.90 -14.17
N LYS A 475 11.32 -21.65 -13.51
CA LYS A 475 12.47 -22.58 -13.54
C LYS A 475 12.13 -23.95 -12.94
N ALA A 476 11.37 -23.99 -11.84
CA ALA A 476 10.93 -25.25 -11.24
C ALA A 476 9.99 -26.05 -12.15
N ALA A 477 9.22 -25.37 -13.02
CA ALA A 477 8.38 -25.99 -14.04
C ALA A 477 9.16 -26.43 -15.30
N GLY A 478 10.48 -26.19 -15.35
CA GLY A 478 11.31 -26.51 -16.53
C GLY A 478 11.05 -25.62 -17.74
N GLN A 479 10.46 -24.44 -17.55
CA GLN A 479 10.16 -23.47 -18.60
C GLN A 479 11.25 -22.40 -18.70
N ASP A 480 11.32 -21.74 -19.86
CA ASP A 480 12.28 -20.66 -20.11
C ASP A 480 11.91 -19.39 -19.33
N TRP A 481 12.89 -18.84 -18.63
CA TRP A 481 12.81 -17.57 -17.90
C TRP A 481 13.85 -16.60 -18.43
N ASP A 482 13.46 -15.35 -18.67
CA ASP A 482 14.38 -14.31 -19.12
C ASP A 482 14.16 -12.99 -18.37
N TYR A 483 15.23 -12.42 -17.80
CA TYR A 483 15.23 -11.05 -17.28
C TYR A 483 15.89 -10.14 -18.30
N VAL A 484 15.17 -9.09 -18.72
CA VAL A 484 15.58 -8.23 -19.83
C VAL A 484 15.58 -6.76 -19.41
N PRO A 485 16.76 -6.17 -19.13
CA PRO A 485 16.88 -4.74 -18.93
C PRO A 485 16.83 -3.98 -20.27
N LEU A 486 15.95 -2.97 -20.37
CA LEU A 486 15.87 -2.04 -21.49
C LEU A 486 16.41 -0.67 -21.05
N THR A 487 17.73 -0.49 -21.22
CA THR A 487 18.45 0.71 -20.78
C THR A 487 18.50 1.82 -21.84
N ARG A 488 18.23 1.48 -23.11
CA ARG A 488 18.29 2.42 -24.23
C ARG A 488 17.02 3.25 -24.33
N SER A 489 17.11 4.57 -24.14
CA SER A 489 16.00 5.51 -24.33
C SER A 489 15.91 5.99 -25.78
N PHE A 490 14.73 5.86 -26.37
CA PHE A 490 14.41 6.38 -27.70
C PHE A 490 13.78 7.77 -27.67
N ARG A 491 13.46 8.28 -26.47
CA ARG A 491 12.73 9.55 -26.28
C ARG A 491 13.68 10.74 -26.15
N SER A 492 14.74 10.57 -25.38
CA SER A 492 15.61 11.68 -24.94
C SER A 492 17.01 11.62 -25.56
N VAL A 493 17.73 12.72 -25.38
CA VAL A 493 19.10 12.98 -25.86
C VAL A 493 20.11 12.84 -24.71
N PRO A 494 21.42 12.68 -25.00
CA PRO A 494 22.45 12.45 -23.98
C PRO A 494 22.48 13.50 -22.86
N GLU A 495 22.27 14.77 -23.17
CA GLU A 495 22.38 15.88 -22.20
C GLU A 495 21.28 15.80 -21.12
N VAL A 496 20.04 15.51 -21.53
CA VAL A 496 18.91 15.37 -20.59
C VAL A 496 19.10 14.14 -19.71
N LEU A 497 19.46 13.00 -20.32
CA LEU A 497 19.67 11.75 -19.60
C LEU A 497 20.85 11.84 -18.64
N GLY A 498 21.96 12.45 -19.08
CA GLY A 498 23.14 12.67 -18.25
C GLY A 498 22.87 13.62 -17.08
N ALA A 499 22.03 14.64 -17.26
CA ALA A 499 21.61 15.50 -16.16
C ALA A 499 20.80 14.74 -15.10
N VAL A 500 19.87 13.87 -15.54
CA VAL A 500 19.09 13.00 -14.65
C VAL A 500 19.98 11.99 -13.94
N ASP A 501 20.87 11.31 -14.66
CA ASP A 501 21.81 10.34 -14.07
C ASP A 501 22.69 11.01 -13.00
N ARG A 502 23.22 12.20 -13.30
CA ARG A 502 24.04 12.97 -12.35
C ARG A 502 23.27 13.45 -11.12
N LEU A 503 21.98 13.78 -11.26
CA LEU A 503 21.14 14.11 -10.10
C LEU A 503 21.02 12.91 -9.16
N PHE A 504 20.80 11.71 -9.71
CA PHE A 504 20.63 10.49 -8.91
C PHE A 504 21.94 9.81 -8.48
N GLU A 505 23.10 10.34 -8.85
CA GLU A 505 24.38 10.05 -8.19
C GLU A 505 24.39 10.59 -6.74
N MET A 506 23.60 11.63 -6.44
CA MET A 506 23.47 12.18 -5.09
C MET A 506 22.64 11.25 -4.20
N GLU A 507 23.19 10.79 -3.08
CA GLU A 507 22.53 9.84 -2.17
C GLU A 507 21.16 10.35 -1.68
N ALA A 508 21.06 11.64 -1.38
CA ALA A 508 19.81 12.27 -0.96
C ALA A 508 18.70 12.18 -2.02
N ALA A 509 19.04 12.27 -3.31
CA ALA A 509 18.07 12.15 -4.41
C ALA A 509 17.78 10.68 -4.77
N ARG A 510 18.76 9.79 -4.58
CA ARG A 510 18.63 8.34 -4.83
C ARG A 510 17.79 7.64 -3.78
N THR A 511 17.77 8.16 -2.55
CA THR A 511 17.02 7.58 -1.44
C THR A 511 15.53 7.51 -1.80
N GLY A 512 14.97 6.29 -1.85
CA GLY A 512 13.57 6.06 -2.22
C GLY A 512 13.32 5.84 -3.72
N LEU A 513 14.34 5.88 -4.58
CA LEU A 513 14.20 5.66 -6.02
C LEU A 513 14.18 4.16 -6.40
N THR A 514 15.00 3.34 -5.74
CA THR A 514 15.02 1.87 -5.92
C THR A 514 15.23 1.19 -4.56
N ALA A 515 14.62 0.02 -4.36
CA ALA A 515 14.79 -0.77 -3.14
C ALA A 515 16.18 -1.43 -3.06
N SER A 516 16.84 -1.68 -4.20
CA SER A 516 18.20 -2.24 -4.25
C SER A 516 19.31 -1.18 -4.15
N GLY A 517 19.00 0.09 -4.43
CA GLY A 517 19.99 1.17 -4.55
C GLY A 517 20.84 1.12 -5.84
N GLU A 518 20.63 0.11 -6.69
CA GLU A 518 21.30 -0.02 -7.99
C GLU A 518 20.61 0.87 -9.03
N LEU A 519 21.41 1.56 -9.84
CA LEU A 519 20.94 2.40 -10.94
C LEU A 519 21.62 1.96 -12.24
N ASP A 520 20.82 1.48 -13.18
CA ASP A 520 21.29 1.24 -14.54
C ASP A 520 21.39 2.59 -15.29
N PRO A 521 22.55 2.93 -15.87
CA PRO A 521 22.73 4.18 -16.60
C PRO A 521 21.83 4.23 -17.83
N HIS A 522 21.37 5.43 -18.19
CA HIS A 522 20.58 5.61 -19.41
C HIS A 522 21.48 5.62 -20.65
N ILE A 523 21.04 4.93 -21.72
CA ILE A 523 21.72 4.96 -23.01
C ILE A 523 20.85 5.72 -24.02
N ALA A 524 21.30 6.87 -24.51
CA ALA A 524 20.57 7.62 -25.53
C ALA A 524 20.62 6.91 -26.89
N HIS A 525 19.46 6.66 -27.51
CA HIS A 525 19.42 6.28 -28.93
C HIS A 525 19.72 7.48 -29.84
N ARG A 526 19.24 8.68 -29.44
CA ARG A 526 19.40 9.95 -30.15
C ARG A 526 20.77 10.58 -29.86
N ALA A 527 21.85 9.80 -29.96
CA ALA A 527 23.19 10.19 -29.51
C ALA A 527 23.84 11.34 -30.31
N LEU A 528 23.30 11.64 -31.50
CA LEU A 528 23.78 12.73 -32.37
C LEU A 528 22.90 13.97 -32.32
N ASP A 529 21.77 13.90 -31.60
CA ASP A 529 20.87 15.03 -31.43
C ASP A 529 21.35 15.88 -30.24
N THR A 530 21.14 17.20 -30.31
CA THR A 530 21.56 18.13 -29.26
C THR A 530 20.44 18.38 -28.26
N GLY A 531 20.78 18.36 -26.96
CA GLY A 531 19.91 18.73 -25.85
C GLY A 531 20.33 20.00 -25.12
N LEU A 532 19.38 20.58 -24.39
CA LEU A 532 19.61 21.69 -23.45
C LEU A 532 18.87 21.37 -22.15
N VAL A 533 19.52 21.60 -21.01
CA VAL A 533 18.93 21.52 -19.68
C VAL A 533 19.14 22.86 -19.00
N GLU A 534 18.06 23.57 -18.70
CA GLU A 534 18.08 24.84 -17.97
C GLU A 534 17.51 24.60 -16.58
N LEU A 535 18.25 25.02 -15.55
CA LEU A 535 17.79 24.99 -14.16
C LEU A 535 17.17 26.35 -13.82
N TRP A 536 15.91 26.33 -13.43
CA TRP A 536 15.17 27.51 -13.00
C TRP A 536 15.26 27.64 -11.48
N GLU A 537 15.18 28.87 -10.98
CA GLU A 537 15.10 29.11 -9.54
C GLU A 537 13.80 28.51 -8.98
N LEU A 538 13.88 27.94 -7.77
CA LEU A 538 12.72 27.39 -7.08
C LEU A 538 11.74 28.50 -6.74
N GLU A 539 10.52 28.40 -7.28
CA GLU A 539 9.43 29.29 -6.91
C GLU A 539 8.97 28.93 -5.49
N VAL A 540 9.17 29.87 -4.56
CA VAL A 540 8.72 29.72 -3.17
C VAL A 540 7.25 30.12 -3.13
N PRO A 541 6.34 29.28 -2.59
CA PRO A 541 4.94 29.68 -2.43
C PRO A 541 4.85 30.97 -1.62
N ASP A 542 4.04 31.92 -2.06
CA ASP A 542 3.73 33.11 -1.26
C ASP A 542 3.21 32.65 0.12
N GLU A 543 3.84 33.12 1.18
CA GLU A 543 3.40 32.88 2.56
C GLU A 543 2.02 33.53 2.76
N GLY A 544 0.96 32.78 2.47
CA GLY A 544 -0.44 33.16 2.64
C GLY A 544 -0.97 32.83 4.03
#